data_AF-A0A3C2DWN6-F1
#
_entry.id   AF-A0A3C2DWN6-F1
#
_cell.length_a   1.000
_cell.length_b   1.000
_cell.length_c   1.000
_cell.angle_alpha   90.00
_cell.angle_beta   90.00
_cell.angle_gamma   90.00
#
_symmetry.space_group_name_H-M   'P 1'
#
loop_
_entity.id
_entity.type
_entity.pdbx_description
1 polymer ?
#
loop_
_entity_poly.entity_id
_entity_poly.type
_entity_poly.pdbx_seq_one_letter_code
_entity_poly.pdbx_strand_id
1 'polypeptide(L)' 'MKEREKTAEQVSAQYEQQLAENERLQKVADGGSQEEYIERVAREKLGYVMPDEKVYYDITPGN' A
#
# COMPACT_ATOMS: atom_id res chain seq x y z
N MET A 1 -29.59 -24.29 14.69
CA MET A 1 -29.53 -22.82 14.57
C MET A 1 -28.14 -22.29 14.95
N LYS A 2 -27.69 -22.45 16.21
CA LYS A 2 -26.35 -22.02 16.67
C LYS A 2 -25.16 -22.50 15.83
N GLU A 3 -25.21 -23.72 15.34
CA GLU A 3 -24.12 -24.29 14.54
C GLU A 3 -23.98 -23.62 13.18
N ARG A 4 -25.11 -23.29 12.54
CA ARG A 4 -25.16 -22.56 11.25
C ARG A 4 -24.71 -21.10 11.41
N GLU A 5 -25.08 -20.45 12.51
CA GLU A 5 -24.61 -19.10 12.84
C GLU A 5 -23.08 -19.08 13.02
N LYS A 6 -22.54 -20.06 13.75
CA LYS A 6 -21.09 -20.19 13.95
C LYS A 6 -20.35 -20.45 12.63
N THR A 7 -20.92 -21.27 11.74
CA THR A 7 -20.32 -21.50 10.41
C THR A 7 -20.39 -20.23 9.55
N ALA A 8 -21.50 -19.48 9.61
CA ALA A 8 -21.66 -18.23 8.87
C ALA A 8 -20.66 -17.16 9.33
N GLU A 9 -20.45 -17.01 10.64
CA GLU A 9 -19.44 -16.10 11.20
C GLU A 9 -18.02 -16.49 10.77
N GLN A 10 -17.69 -17.78 10.81
CA GLN A 10 -16.37 -18.26 10.38
C GLN A 10 -16.12 -18.00 8.89
N VAL A 11 -17.10 -18.25 8.04
CA VAL A 11 -17.00 -18.00 6.60
C VAL A 11 -16.90 -16.50 6.32
N SER A 12 -17.66 -15.67 7.03
CA SER A 12 -17.58 -14.20 6.91
C SER A 12 -16.19 -13.68 7.31
N ALA A 13 -15.64 -14.17 8.43
CA ALA A 13 -14.31 -13.79 8.88
C ALA A 13 -13.22 -14.21 7.88
N GLN A 14 -13.31 -15.41 7.30
CA GLN A 14 -12.40 -15.85 6.25
C GLN A 14 -12.51 -15.01 4.98
N TYR A 15 -13.73 -14.62 4.61
CA TYR A 15 -13.98 -13.76 3.46
C TYR A 15 -13.36 -12.37 3.62
N GLU A 16 -13.53 -11.75 4.79
CA GLU A 16 -12.92 -10.45 5.11
C GLU A 16 -11.39 -10.53 5.12
N GLN A 17 -10.82 -11.60 5.69
CA GLN A 17 -9.37 -11.83 5.65
C GLN A 17 -8.86 -11.97 4.21
N GLN A 18 -9.57 -12.71 3.37
CA GLN A 18 -9.18 -12.91 1.98
C GLN A 18 -9.31 -11.62 1.16
N LEU A 19 -10.33 -10.79 1.43
CA LEU A 19 -10.47 -9.47 0.83
C LEU A 19 -9.31 -8.55 1.19
N ALA A 20 -8.93 -8.50 2.46
CA ALA A 20 -7.81 -7.68 2.92
C ALA A 20 -6.49 -8.13 2.29
N GLU A 21 -6.26 -9.45 2.17
CA GLU A 21 -5.06 -9.97 1.51
C GLU A 21 -5.08 -9.71 0.00
N ASN A 22 -6.23 -9.85 -0.66
CA ASN A 22 -6.37 -9.50 -2.07
C ASN A 22 -6.11 -8.01 -2.30
N GLU A 23 -6.63 -7.11 -1.45
CA GLU A 23 -6.35 -5.67 -1.54
C GLU A 23 -4.85 -5.37 -1.34
N ARG A 24 -4.19 -6.08 -0.42
CA ARG A 24 -2.74 -5.97 -0.19
C ARG A 24 -1.95 -6.42 -1.42
N LEU A 25 -2.29 -7.58 -1.98
CA LEU A 25 -1.67 -8.12 -3.18
C LEU A 25 -1.93 -7.22 -4.39
N GLN A 26 -3.13 -6.67 -4.50
CA GLN A 26 -3.49 -5.73 -5.56
C GLN A 26 -2.68 -4.44 -5.43
N LYS A 27 -2.47 -3.90 -4.22
CA LYS A 27 -1.57 -2.74 -4.01
C LYS A 27 -0.11 -3.05 -4.37
N VAL A 28 0.33 -4.30 -4.22
CA VAL A 28 1.66 -4.74 -4.65
C VAL A 28 1.73 -4.89 -6.16
N ALA A 29 0.69 -5.43 -6.80
CA ALA A 29 0.60 -5.59 -8.25
C ALA A 29 0.39 -4.25 -8.98
N ASP A 30 -0.45 -3.37 -8.44
CA ASP A 30 -0.77 -2.03 -8.95
C ASP A 30 0.32 -1.02 -8.59
N GLY A 31 1.16 -1.32 -7.59
CA GLY A 31 2.31 -0.51 -7.19
C GLY A 31 3.44 -0.48 -8.23
N GLY A 32 3.21 -1.07 -9.40
CA GLY A 32 4.12 -1.06 -10.52
C GLY A 32 5.09 -2.23 -10.53
N SER A 33 5.89 -2.30 -11.59
CA SER A 33 7.05 -3.20 -11.66
C SER A 33 7.93 -3.09 -10.40
N GLN A 34 8.77 -4.09 -10.12
CA GLN A 34 9.69 -4.06 -8.97
C GLN A 34 10.51 -2.76 -8.94
N GLU A 35 10.83 -2.23 -10.12
CA GLU A 35 11.49 -0.96 -10.36
C GLU A 35 10.68 0.25 -9.82
N GLU A 36 9.38 0.33 -10.10
CA GLU A 36 8.50 1.40 -9.61
C GLU A 36 8.37 1.37 -8.08
N TYR A 37 8.28 0.18 -7.49
CA TYR A 37 8.28 0.02 -6.04
C TYR A 37 9.58 0.53 -5.41
N ILE A 38 10.73 0.16 -5.98
CA ILE A 38 12.05 0.61 -5.52
C ILE A 38 12.18 2.13 -5.65
N GLU A 39 11.78 2.70 -6.80
CA GLU A 39 11.81 4.14 -7.03
C GLU A 39 10.95 4.89 -6.01
N ARG A 40 9.73 4.43 -5.75
CA ARG A 40 8.84 5.04 -4.76
C ARG A 40 9.44 5.05 -3.37
N VAL A 41 10.00 3.91 -2.91
CA VAL A 41 10.66 3.84 -1.60
C VAL A 41 11.89 4.75 -1.54
N ALA A 42 12.70 4.77 -2.60
CA ALA A 42 13.88 5.62 -2.69
C ALA A 42 13.52 7.12 -2.57
N ARG A 43 12.47 7.56 -3.26
CA ARG A 43 11.99 8.95 -3.23
C ARG A 43 11.30 9.31 -1.91
N GLU A 44 10.29 8.54 -1.50
CA GLU A 44 9.41 8.89 -0.38
C GLU A 44 10.07 8.70 0.99
N LYS A 45 10.89 7.64 1.16
CA LYS A 45 11.43 7.27 2.47
C LYS A 45 12.89 7.65 2.64
N LEU A 46 13.68 7.59 1.56
CA LEU A 46 15.13 7.81 1.63
C LEU A 46 15.55 9.17 1.06
N GLY A 47 14.62 9.88 0.41
CA GLY A 47 14.88 11.20 -0.17
C GLY A 47 15.84 11.15 -1.36
N TYR A 48 16.01 10.00 -2.00
CA TYR A 48 16.81 9.88 -3.21
C TYR A 48 16.10 10.55 -4.40
N VAL A 49 16.92 11.12 -5.27
CA VAL A 49 16.52 11.78 -6.52
C VAL A 49 17.38 11.25 -7.64
N MET A 50 16.91 11.33 -8.88
CA MET A 50 17.74 10.92 -10.00
C MET A 50 18.93 11.89 -10.18
N PRO A 51 20.08 11.44 -10.70
CA PRO A 51 21.32 12.23 -10.76
C PRO A 51 21.19 13.63 -11.39
N ASP A 52 20.26 13.80 -12.33
CA ASP A 52 20.01 15.07 -13.05
C ASP A 52 18.70 15.76 -12.65
N GLU A 53 18.02 15.26 -11.62
CA GLU A 53 16.73 15.77 -11.17
C GLU A 53 16.89 16.97 -10.23
N LYS A 54 16.18 18.07 -10.51
CA LYS A 54 16.16 19.27 -9.66
C LYS A 54 14.90 19.25 -8.80
N VAL A 55 15.09 19.15 -7.48
CA VAL A 55 14.02 19.25 -6.48
C VAL A 55 14.03 20.65 -5.86
N TYR A 56 12.87 21.29 -5.82
CA TYR A 56 12.69 22.62 -5.25
C TYR A 56 11.87 22.51 -3.96
N TYR A 57 12.33 23.15 -2.90
CA TYR A 57 11.61 23.24 -1.62
C TYR A 57 11.10 24.67 -1.44
N ASP A 58 9.84 24.80 -1.02
CA ASP A 58 9.30 26.08 -0.59
C ASP A 58 9.87 26.41 0.80
N ILE A 59 10.60 27.52 0.88
CA ILE A 59 11.23 28.03 2.11
C ILE A 59 10.45 29.20 2.71
N THR A 60 9.25 29.49 2.20
CA THR A 60 8.41 30.56 2.74
C THR A 60 8.08 30.22 4.20
N PRO A 61 8.51 31.04 5.17
CA PRO A 61 8.13 30.83 6.56
C PRO A 61 6.61 30.89 6.67
N GLY A 62 5.98 29.80 7.12
CA GLY A 62 4.53 29.78 7.34
C GLY A 62 4.16 30.86 8.34
N ASN A 63 3.31 31.81 7.93
CA ASN A 63 2.67 32.77 8.82
C ASN A 63 1.53 32.11 9.59
#